data_AF-A0A7X6WM03-F1
#
_entry.id   AF-A0A7X6WM03-F1
#
_cell.length_a   1.000
_cell.length_b   1.000
_cell.length_c   1.000
_cell.angle_alpha   90.00
_cell.angle_beta   90.00
_cell.angle_gamma   90.00
#
_symmetry.space_group_name_H-M   'P 1'
#
loop_
_entity.id
_entity.type
_entity.pdbx_description
1 polymer ?
#
loop_
_entity_poly.entity_id
_entity_poly.type
_entity_poly.pdbx_seq_one_letter_code
_entity_poly.pdbx_strand_id
1 'polypeptide(L)'
;HNPNFVAVNATLEVDLFGQCASESIGYQYYSGTGGQVDFCRGAMHSRGGKSFLVLPSTYNQGRCSRIVPYLKPGSIVSVTKNDVDYVVTEYGIAHLRGKNLRQRAQELIAIAHPDFRMELRKEAKKMALI
;
A
#
# COMPACT_ATOMS: atom_id res chain seq x y z
N HIS A 1 24.86 -2.58 -10.96
CA HIS A 1 23.71 -2.25 -10.08
C HIS A 1 24.17 -1.44 -8.89
N ASN A 2 23.45 -0.40 -8.51
CA ASN A 2 23.73 0.40 -7.31
C ASN A 2 23.30 -0.38 -6.06
N PRO A 3 24.20 -0.73 -5.12
CA PRO A 3 23.84 -1.37 -3.87
C PRO A 3 23.12 -0.39 -2.93
N ASN A 4 22.30 -0.91 -2.02
CA ASN A 4 21.55 -0.15 -1.02
C ASN A 4 20.66 0.95 -1.63
N PHE A 5 20.11 0.71 -2.83
CA PHE A 5 19.25 1.69 -3.49
C PHE A 5 17.92 1.82 -2.74
N VAL A 6 17.58 3.05 -2.35
CA VAL A 6 16.33 3.36 -1.64
C VAL A 6 15.41 4.15 -2.55
N ALA A 7 14.21 3.62 -2.77
CA ALA A 7 13.13 4.30 -3.48
C ALA A 7 12.05 4.71 -2.49
N VAL A 8 11.59 5.96 -2.57
CA VAL A 8 10.47 6.47 -1.76
C VAL A 8 9.47 7.11 -2.72
N ASN A 9 8.25 6.58 -2.77
CA ASN A 9 7.19 7.07 -3.65
C ASN A 9 5.88 7.21 -2.88
N ALA A 10 5.06 8.18 -3.25
CA ALA A 10 3.73 8.35 -2.68
C ALA A 10 2.71 7.41 -3.35
N THR A 11 1.63 7.07 -2.64
CA THR A 11 0.48 6.36 -3.21
C THR A 11 -0.84 6.90 -2.65
N LEU A 12 -1.96 6.70 -3.35
CA LEU A 12 -3.25 7.25 -2.96
C LEU A 12 -4.01 6.31 -2.02
N GLU A 13 -4.07 5.02 -2.34
CA GLU A 13 -4.75 3.99 -1.57
C GLU A 13 -4.00 2.65 -1.65
N VAL A 14 -4.03 1.88 -0.56
CA VAL A 14 -3.47 0.53 -0.48
C VAL A 14 -4.53 -0.43 0.04
N ASP A 15 -4.74 -1.56 -0.63
CA ASP A 15 -5.68 -2.58 -0.17
C ASP A 15 -5.04 -3.64 0.75
N LEU A 16 -5.86 -4.46 1.41
CA LEU A 16 -5.39 -5.49 2.34
C LEU A 16 -4.64 -6.66 1.66
N PHE A 17 -4.71 -6.78 0.33
CA PHE A 17 -3.84 -7.69 -0.43
C PHE A 17 -2.44 -7.10 -0.63
N GLY A 18 -2.28 -5.79 -0.43
CA GLY A 18 -1.06 -5.02 -0.65
C GLY A 18 -0.94 -4.45 -2.06
N GLN A 19 -2.04 -4.31 -2.80
CA GLN A 19 -2.06 -3.59 -4.09
C GLN A 19 -2.16 -2.10 -3.83
N CYS A 20 -1.48 -1.29 -4.64
CA CYS A 20 -1.48 0.17 -4.48
C CYS A 20 -2.02 0.85 -5.74
N ALA A 21 -2.98 1.75 -5.56
CA ALA A 21 -3.47 2.65 -6.59
C ALA A 21 -2.85 4.04 -6.35
N SER A 22 -2.03 4.51 -7.29
CA SER A 22 -1.29 5.79 -7.14
C SER A 22 -1.77 6.86 -8.11
N GLU A 23 -2.54 6.49 -9.13
CA GLU A 23 -3.02 7.39 -10.18
C GLU A 23 -4.52 7.66 -10.14
N SER A 24 -5.32 6.72 -9.61
CA SER A 24 -6.77 6.87 -9.57
C SER A 24 -7.38 6.39 -8.27
N ILE A 25 -8.55 6.94 -7.96
CA ILE A 25 -9.43 6.46 -6.90
C ILE A 25 -10.78 6.19 -7.56
N GLY A 26 -11.11 4.90 -7.71
CA GLY A 26 -12.16 4.47 -8.62
C GLY A 26 -11.87 4.92 -10.06
N TYR A 27 -12.91 5.36 -10.76
CA TYR A 27 -12.79 5.86 -12.13
C TYR A 27 -12.16 7.26 -12.24
N GLN A 28 -11.94 7.96 -11.13
CA GLN A 28 -11.39 9.30 -11.14
C GLN A 28 -9.86 9.26 -11.19
N TYR A 29 -9.30 9.81 -12.27
CA TYR A 29 -7.87 9.97 -12.46
C TYR A 29 -7.37 11.25 -11.79
N TYR A 30 -6.27 11.16 -11.03
CA TYR A 30 -5.66 12.28 -10.31
C TYR A 30 -4.28 12.64 -10.85
N SER A 31 -3.48 11.64 -11.23
CA SER A 31 -2.09 11.83 -11.64
C SER A 31 -1.57 10.64 -12.42
N GLY A 32 -0.45 10.78 -13.15
CA GLY A 32 0.27 9.63 -13.72
C GLY A 32 1.15 8.91 -12.71
N THR A 33 1.38 7.61 -12.90
CA THR A 33 2.34 6.81 -12.11
C THR A 33 3.80 7.15 -12.39
N GLY A 34 4.10 7.64 -13.59
CA GLY A 34 5.45 7.96 -14.02
C GLY A 34 6.40 6.76 -13.84
N GLY A 35 7.61 7.01 -13.35
CA GLY A 35 8.62 5.97 -13.10
C GLY A 35 8.50 5.24 -11.76
N GLN A 36 7.41 5.43 -11.00
CA GLN A 36 7.26 4.85 -9.65
C GLN A 36 7.52 3.33 -9.64
N VAL A 37 6.93 2.61 -10.58
CA VAL A 37 7.06 1.15 -10.70
C VAL A 37 8.51 0.75 -10.98
N ASP A 38 9.20 1.51 -11.83
CA ASP A 38 10.60 1.26 -12.18
C ASP A 38 11.52 1.47 -10.98
N PHE A 39 11.27 2.50 -10.17
CA PHE A 39 12.01 2.73 -8.93
C PHE A 39 11.75 1.67 -7.88
N CYS A 40 10.49 1.25 -7.69
CA CYS A 40 10.14 0.17 -6.79
C CYS A 40 10.87 -1.12 -7.18
N ARG A 41 10.80 -1.52 -8.45
CA ARG A 41 11.49 -2.70 -8.96
C ARG A 41 13.01 -2.55 -8.91
N GLY A 42 13.55 -1.38 -9.26
CA GLY A 42 14.98 -1.10 -9.20
C GLY A 42 15.55 -1.29 -7.78
N ALA A 43 14.84 -0.81 -6.77
CA ALA A 43 15.20 -1.01 -5.37
C ALA A 43 15.10 -2.49 -4.96
N MET A 44 14.07 -3.20 -5.42
CA MET A 44 13.87 -4.62 -5.10
C MET A 44 14.94 -5.55 -5.66
N HIS A 45 15.55 -5.18 -6.80
CA HIS A 45 16.67 -5.88 -7.44
C HIS A 45 18.05 -5.41 -6.95
N SER A 46 18.12 -4.28 -6.23
CA SER A 46 19.34 -3.81 -5.63
C SER A 46 19.71 -4.65 -4.41
N ARG A 47 20.97 -5.05 -4.30
CA ARG A 47 21.49 -5.72 -3.10
C ARG A 47 21.37 -4.77 -1.90
N GLY A 48 20.55 -5.15 -0.93
CA GLY A 48 20.25 -4.31 0.25
C GLY A 48 19.29 -3.15 -0.03
N GLY A 49 18.71 -3.09 -1.24
CA GLY A 49 17.77 -2.04 -1.61
C GLY A 49 16.41 -2.20 -0.92
N LYS A 50 15.70 -1.07 -0.83
CA LYS A 50 14.39 -0.98 -0.15
C LYS A 50 13.48 -0.03 -0.91
N SER A 51 12.21 -0.42 -1.07
CA SER A 51 11.19 0.43 -1.67
C SER A 51 10.13 0.79 -0.64
N PHE A 52 9.88 2.08 -0.45
CA PHE A 52 8.86 2.60 0.45
C PHE A 52 7.74 3.26 -0.33
N LEU A 53 6.52 2.78 -0.13
CA LEU A 53 5.30 3.45 -0.52
C LEU A 53 4.74 4.20 0.67
N VAL A 54 4.61 5.52 0.55
CA VAL A 54 4.21 6.40 1.66
C VAL A 54 2.83 7.00 1.39
N LEU A 55 2.00 7.04 2.42
CA LEU A 55 0.70 7.70 2.37
C LEU A 55 0.25 8.10 3.79
N PRO A 56 -0.49 9.19 3.95
CA PRO A 56 -1.27 9.39 5.17
C PRO A 56 -2.24 8.23 5.36
N SER A 57 -2.59 7.87 6.59
CA SER A 57 -3.54 6.77 6.84
C SER A 57 -4.99 7.16 6.48
N THR A 58 -5.27 8.45 6.32
CA THR A 58 -6.61 9.00 6.03
C THR A 58 -6.59 10.13 4.98
N TYR A 59 -7.79 10.51 4.54
CA TYR A 59 -8.06 11.73 3.79
C TYR A 59 -9.38 12.34 4.23
N ASN A 60 -9.77 13.46 3.60
CA ASN A 60 -11.04 14.16 3.89
C ASN A 60 -11.21 14.50 5.39
N GLN A 61 -10.16 15.08 5.98
CA GLN A 61 -10.11 15.44 7.41
C GLN A 61 -10.31 14.23 8.35
N GLY A 62 -9.66 13.10 8.06
CA GLY A 62 -9.74 11.90 8.90
C GLY A 62 -10.96 11.02 8.67
N ARG A 63 -11.93 11.47 7.86
CA ARG A 63 -13.23 10.78 7.69
C ARG A 63 -13.15 9.54 6.79
N CYS A 64 -12.09 9.38 6.02
CA CYS A 64 -11.94 8.26 5.10
C CYS A 64 -10.54 7.66 5.22
N SER A 65 -10.43 6.33 5.25
CA SER A 65 -9.12 5.65 5.27
C SER A 65 -8.52 5.54 3.87
N ARG A 66 -7.18 5.60 3.78
CA ARG A 66 -6.43 5.23 2.58
C ARG A 66 -5.91 3.79 2.61
N ILE A 67 -5.99 3.11 3.76
CA ILE A 67 -5.85 1.66 3.83
C ILE A 67 -7.27 1.09 3.73
N VAL A 68 -7.54 0.39 2.65
CA VAL A 68 -8.89 -0.05 2.29
C VAL A 68 -8.99 -1.58 2.26
N PRO A 69 -10.17 -2.19 2.46
CA PRO A 69 -10.32 -3.64 2.32
C PRO A 69 -9.89 -4.15 0.92
N TYR A 70 -10.39 -3.47 -0.11
CA TYR A 70 -10.10 -3.68 -1.53
C TYR A 70 -10.11 -2.32 -2.22
N LEU A 71 -9.33 -2.18 -3.31
CA LEU A 71 -9.33 -0.95 -4.10
C LEU A 71 -10.72 -0.70 -4.68
N LYS A 72 -11.15 0.57 -4.75
CA LYS A 72 -12.47 0.93 -5.26
C LYS A 72 -12.64 0.43 -6.70
N PRO A 73 -13.83 -0.05 -7.11
CA PRO A 73 -14.09 -0.42 -8.49
C PRO A 73 -13.65 0.68 -9.47
N GLY A 74 -12.89 0.30 -10.49
CA GLY A 74 -12.31 1.21 -11.48
C GLY A 74 -10.92 1.77 -11.12
N SER A 75 -10.43 1.57 -9.89
CA SER A 75 -9.08 2.02 -9.53
C SER A 75 -8.02 1.26 -10.33
N ILE A 76 -6.99 1.97 -10.78
CA ILE A 76 -5.89 1.42 -11.57
C ILE A 76 -4.81 0.95 -10.60
N VAL A 77 -4.45 -0.33 -10.70
CA VAL A 77 -3.35 -0.90 -9.90
C VAL A 77 -2.03 -0.43 -10.49
N SER A 78 -1.41 0.52 -9.80
CA SER A 78 -0.12 1.08 -10.18
C SER A 78 1.05 0.18 -9.75
N VAL A 79 1.06 -0.24 -8.48
CA VAL A 79 2.06 -1.18 -7.96
C VAL A 79 1.34 -2.45 -7.55
N THR A 80 1.68 -3.55 -8.22
CA THR A 80 1.05 -4.85 -7.99
C THR A 80 1.40 -5.38 -6.60
N LYS A 81 0.55 -6.26 -6.06
CA LYS A 81 0.82 -6.89 -4.76
C LYS A 81 2.22 -7.51 -4.68
N ASN A 82 2.77 -8.01 -5.79
CA ASN A 82 4.06 -8.70 -5.80
C ASN A 82 5.26 -7.74 -5.80
N ASP A 83 5.04 -6.49 -6.23
CA ASP A 83 6.08 -5.46 -6.34
C ASP A 83 6.18 -4.58 -5.07
N VAL A 84 5.20 -4.65 -4.16
CA VAL A 84 5.20 -3.88 -2.91
C VAL A 84 6.14 -4.47 -1.87
N ASP A 85 6.99 -3.60 -1.32
CA ASP A 85 8.00 -3.90 -0.31
C ASP A 85 7.61 -3.36 1.07
N TYR A 86 7.76 -2.06 1.32
CA TYR A 86 7.31 -1.39 2.53
C TYR A 86 6.18 -0.41 2.24
N VAL A 87 5.20 -0.35 3.15
CA VAL A 87 4.15 0.68 3.19
C VAL A 87 4.30 1.47 4.49
N VAL A 88 4.20 2.78 4.43
CA VAL A 88 4.43 3.68 5.57
C VAL A 88 3.30 4.67 5.72
N THR A 89 2.79 4.80 6.94
CA THR A 89 1.87 5.86 7.37
C THR A 89 2.43 6.57 8.61
N GLU A 90 1.72 7.58 9.09
CA GLU A 90 1.98 8.23 10.37
C GLU A 90 1.88 7.29 11.59
N TYR A 91 1.31 6.07 11.42
CA TYR A 91 1.17 5.07 12.47
C TYR A 91 2.22 3.96 12.44
N GLY A 92 3.12 3.95 11.45
CA GLY A 92 4.25 3.01 11.40
C GLY A 92 4.54 2.46 10.01
N ILE A 93 5.24 1.32 9.99
CA ILE A 93 5.76 0.68 8.77
C ILE A 93 5.22 -0.75 8.69
N ALA A 94 4.62 -1.10 7.55
CA ALA A 94 4.22 -2.45 7.20
C ALA A 94 5.19 -3.00 6.14
N HIS A 95 5.95 -4.04 6.49
CA HIS A 95 6.79 -4.76 5.53
C HIS A 95 5.97 -5.88 4.90
N LEU A 96 5.81 -5.91 3.57
CA LEU A 96 4.92 -6.85 2.87
C LEU A 96 5.63 -7.88 1.99
N ARG A 97 6.90 -7.65 1.65
CA ARG A 97 7.70 -8.58 0.85
C ARG A 97 7.87 -9.91 1.59
N GLY A 98 7.62 -11.01 0.89
CA GLY A 98 7.72 -12.37 1.45
C GLY A 98 6.62 -12.77 2.44
N LYS A 99 5.65 -11.89 2.71
CA LYS A 99 4.52 -12.19 3.60
C LYS A 99 3.34 -12.78 2.85
N ASN A 100 2.63 -13.71 3.49
CA ASN A 100 1.36 -14.24 2.97
C ASN A 100 0.22 -13.21 3.13
N LEU A 101 -0.94 -13.46 2.50
CA LEU A 101 -2.07 -12.52 2.52
C LEU A 101 -2.56 -12.19 3.94
N ARG A 102 -2.59 -13.18 4.84
CA ARG A 102 -2.99 -12.97 6.24
C ARG A 102 -2.06 -12.00 6.96
N GLN A 103 -0.76 -12.24 6.84
CA GLN A 103 0.27 -11.38 7.43
C GLN A 103 0.22 -9.97 6.84
N ARG A 104 0.03 -9.84 5.51
CA ARG A 104 -0.10 -8.54 4.85
C ARG A 104 -1.28 -7.74 5.37
N ALA A 105 -2.45 -8.36 5.44
CA ALA A 105 -3.65 -7.71 5.98
C ALA A 105 -3.43 -7.25 7.44
N GLN A 106 -2.83 -8.09 8.28
CA GLN A 106 -2.53 -7.74 9.67
C GLN A 106 -1.57 -6.55 9.79
N GLU A 107 -0.51 -6.53 8.99
CA GLU A 107 0.50 -5.46 8.96
C GLU A 107 -0.10 -4.13 8.48
N LEU A 108 -0.86 -4.16 7.39
CA LEU A 108 -1.54 -2.97 6.87
C LEU A 108 -2.57 -2.41 7.86
N ILE A 109 -3.36 -3.28 8.51
CA ILE A 109 -4.30 -2.88 9.56
C ILE A 109 -3.55 -2.25 10.75
N ALA A 110 -2.37 -2.75 11.10
CA ALA A 110 -1.60 -2.21 12.23
C ALA A 110 -1.13 -0.76 11.98
N ILE A 111 -0.90 -0.38 10.72
CA ILE A 111 -0.49 0.98 10.32
C ILE A 111 -1.67 1.83 9.81
N ALA A 112 -2.91 1.34 9.86
CA ALA A 112 -4.09 2.15 9.57
C ALA A 112 -4.41 3.09 10.74
N HIS A 113 -5.19 4.15 10.47
CA HIS A 113 -5.75 5.01 11.52
C HIS A 113 -6.53 4.16 12.53
N PRO A 114 -6.37 4.38 13.85
CA PRO A 114 -7.04 3.60 14.90
C PRO A 114 -8.55 3.40 14.68
N ASP A 115 -9.24 4.47 14.28
CA ASP A 115 -10.69 4.49 14.05
C ASP A 115 -11.15 3.46 12.99
N PHE A 116 -10.34 3.18 11.97
CA PHE A 116 -10.71 2.25 10.89
C PHE A 116 -10.21 0.81 11.14
N ARG A 117 -9.36 0.56 12.13
CA ARG A 117 -8.75 -0.79 12.33
C ARG A 117 -9.79 -1.85 12.64
N MET A 118 -10.84 -1.52 13.37
CA MET A 118 -11.91 -2.47 13.71
C MET A 118 -12.68 -2.88 12.46
N GLU A 119 -13.07 -1.90 11.64
CA GLU A 119 -13.79 -2.13 10.38
C GLU A 119 -12.93 -2.93 9.41
N LEU A 120 -11.66 -2.56 9.21
CA LEU A 120 -10.74 -3.30 8.34
C LEU A 120 -10.56 -4.76 8.77
N ARG A 121 -10.50 -5.04 10.08
CA ARG A 121 -10.48 -6.43 10.58
C ARG A 121 -11.77 -7.19 10.27
N LYS A 122 -12.92 -6.52 10.35
CA LYS A 122 -14.22 -7.13 10.03
C LYS A 122 -14.28 -7.49 8.55
N GLU A 123 -13.86 -6.58 7.67
CA GLU A 123 -13.82 -6.84 6.22
C GLU A 123 -12.78 -7.91 5.86
N ALA A 124 -11.59 -7.89 6.47
CA ALA A 124 -10.58 -8.92 6.28
C ALA A 124 -11.10 -10.33 6.62
N LYS A 125 -11.89 -10.47 7.70
CA LYS A 125 -12.54 -11.74 8.07
C LYS A 125 -13.58 -12.17 7.02
N LYS A 126 -14.43 -11.25 6.56
CA LYS A 126 -15.43 -11.53 5.51
C LYS A 126 -14.78 -12.00 4.21
N MET A 127 -13.62 -11.44 3.89
CA MET A 127 -12.81 -11.79 2.70
C MET A 127 -11.94 -13.03 2.90
N ALA A 128 -12.03 -13.71 4.06
CA ALA A 128 -11.19 -14.85 4.43
C ALA A 128 -9.67 -14.56 4.37
N LEU A 129 -9.27 -13.31 4.63
CA LEU A 129 -7.85 -12.93 4.72
C LEU A 129 -7.26 -13.25 6.10
N ILE A 130 -8.05 -13.16 7.17
CA ILE A 130 -7.59 -13.36 8.56
C ILE A 130 -8.47 -14.28 9.39
#